data_AF-A0A7C9CTJ2-F1
#
_entry.id   AF-A0A7C9CTJ2-F1
#
_cell.length_a   1.000
_cell.length_b   1.000
_cell.length_c   1.000
_cell.angle_alpha   90.00
_cell.angle_beta   90.00
_cell.angle_gamma   90.00
#
_symmetry.space_group_name_H-M   'P 1'
#
loop_
_entity.id
_entity.type
_entity.pdbx_description
1 polymer ?
#
loop_
_entity_poly.entity_id
_entity_poly.type
_entity_poly.pdbx_seq_one_letter_code
_entity_poly.pdbx_strand_id
1 'polypeptide(L)'
;AADTLSRLLHRLPPNLSLPTRLSPRAAAPTTTTSLPTFSNLTPTTVSSAFKLGFFQLVTHPISSQLAESAELESLPLFNLTRDQKLRYFPKEWPLGFDDEEEEDEAATFCLDGACSTTADGAELGLASLRELTRELEKV
;
A
#
# COMPACT_ATOMS: atom_id res chain seq x y z
N ALA A 1 -13.94 9.30 34.60
CA ALA A 1 -13.44 8.18 33.77
C ALA A 1 -12.38 7.31 34.47
N ALA A 2 -11.76 7.72 35.59
CA ALA A 2 -10.75 6.93 36.31
C ALA A 2 -11.34 5.85 37.24
N ASP A 3 -12.52 6.08 37.82
CA ASP A 3 -13.13 5.17 38.81
C ASP A 3 -13.58 3.82 38.24
N THR A 4 -13.87 3.75 36.95
CA THR A 4 -14.32 2.51 36.29
C THR A 4 -13.18 1.52 36.11
N LEU A 5 -11.96 1.99 35.83
CA LEU A 5 -10.77 1.14 35.71
C LEU A 5 -10.29 0.65 37.07
N SER A 6 -10.36 1.48 38.11
CA SER A 6 -9.97 1.08 39.47
C SER A 6 -10.82 -0.08 39.99
N ARG A 7 -12.13 -0.09 39.69
CA ARG A 7 -13.03 -1.20 40.06
C ARG A 7 -12.77 -2.50 39.32
N LEU A 8 -12.17 -2.43 38.13
CA LEU A 8 -11.81 -3.61 37.34
C LEU A 8 -10.58 -4.31 37.94
N LEU A 9 -9.60 -3.54 38.42
CA LEU A 9 -8.36 -4.05 39.01
C LEU A 9 -8.57 -4.75 40.36
N HIS A 10 -9.54 -4.29 41.16
CA HIS A 10 -9.86 -4.90 42.45
C HIS A 10 -10.63 -6.23 42.35
N ARG A 11 -11.05 -6.64 41.15
CA ARG A 11 -11.76 -7.92 40.93
C ARG A 11 -10.85 -9.06 40.49
N LEU A 12 -9.55 -8.83 40.37
CA LEU A 12 -8.60 -9.87 40.00
C LEU A 12 -8.30 -10.76 41.22
N PRO A 13 -8.42 -12.10 41.11
CA PRO A 13 -8.07 -13.00 42.19
C PRO A 13 -6.57 -12.89 42.51
N PRO A 14 -6.17 -13.11 43.77
CA PRO A 14 -4.81 -12.81 44.28
C PRO A 14 -3.66 -13.58 43.63
N ASN A 15 -3.96 -14.54 42.74
CA ASN A 15 -2.99 -15.33 41.98
C ASN A 15 -2.89 -14.94 40.49
N LEU A 16 -3.63 -13.92 40.03
CA LEU A 16 -3.49 -13.37 38.68
C LEU A 16 -2.90 -11.98 38.74
N SER A 17 -1.58 -11.93 38.92
CA SER A 17 -0.80 -10.74 38.56
C SER A 17 -1.03 -10.45 37.07
N LEU A 18 -1.30 -9.19 36.71
CA LEU A 18 -1.17 -8.75 35.33
C LEU A 18 0.24 -9.11 34.87
N PRO A 19 0.43 -9.64 33.64
CA PRO A 19 1.76 -9.92 33.14
C PRO A 19 2.58 -8.64 33.26
N THR A 20 3.68 -8.72 34.02
CA THR A 20 4.68 -7.67 34.16
C THR A 20 5.31 -7.44 32.80
N ARG A 21 4.64 -6.67 31.93
CA ARG A 21 5.25 -6.11 30.74
C ARG A 21 6.10 -4.96 31.20
N LEU A 22 7.39 -5.20 31.39
CA LEU A 22 8.51 -4.35 31.00
C LEU A 22 9.82 -5.09 31.31
N SER A 23 10.04 -6.24 30.67
CA SER A 23 11.39 -6.57 30.18
C SER A 23 11.41 -6.19 28.69
N PRO A 24 12.54 -5.72 28.13
CA PRO A 24 12.61 -5.27 26.75
C PRO A 24 12.11 -6.41 25.87
N ARG A 25 10.95 -6.20 25.26
CA ARG A 25 10.48 -7.08 24.19
C ARG A 25 11.61 -7.05 23.18
N ALA A 26 12.27 -8.20 23.01
CA ALA A 26 13.08 -8.49 21.82
C ALA A 26 12.30 -7.87 20.66
N ALA A 27 12.94 -6.89 20.01
CA ALA A 27 12.31 -6.01 19.06
C ALA A 27 11.34 -6.87 18.24
N ALA A 28 10.03 -6.58 18.38
CA ALA A 28 9.16 -6.91 17.26
C ALA A 28 9.89 -6.37 16.03
N PRO A 29 9.93 -7.08 14.89
CA PRO A 29 10.40 -6.42 13.69
C PRO A 29 9.54 -5.16 13.62
N THR A 30 10.14 -4.03 13.94
CA THR A 30 9.74 -2.77 13.38
C THR A 30 9.86 -3.11 11.92
N THR A 31 8.74 -3.45 11.31
CA THR A 31 8.40 -2.84 10.03
C THR A 31 8.64 -1.37 10.30
N THR A 32 9.90 -0.99 10.12
CA THR A 32 10.27 0.31 9.64
C THR A 32 9.44 0.36 8.38
N THR A 33 8.24 0.89 8.50
CA THR A 33 7.60 1.54 7.39
C THR A 33 8.62 2.61 7.05
N SER A 34 9.56 2.24 6.19
CA SER A 34 10.55 3.14 5.65
C SER A 34 9.70 4.22 5.01
N LEU A 35 9.61 5.37 5.68
CA LEU A 35 9.02 6.53 5.05
C LEU A 35 9.75 6.65 3.70
N PRO A 36 9.03 6.75 2.57
CA PRO A 36 9.66 6.92 1.28
C PRO A 36 10.68 8.05 1.44
N THR A 37 11.96 7.69 1.30
CA THR A 37 13.06 8.62 1.52
C THR A 37 13.28 9.32 0.19
N PHE A 38 12.41 10.29 -0.08
CA PHE A 38 12.53 11.13 -1.24
C PHE A 38 13.82 11.96 -1.11
N SER A 39 14.85 11.55 -1.84
CA SER A 39 16.20 12.11 -1.70
C SER A 39 16.30 13.56 -2.19
N ASN A 40 15.28 14.05 -2.92
CA ASN A 40 15.23 15.36 -3.55
C ASN A 40 14.18 16.32 -2.97
N LEU A 41 13.61 16.06 -1.79
CA LEU A 41 12.64 17.00 -1.21
C LEU A 41 13.33 18.26 -0.71
N THR A 42 12.91 19.39 -1.28
CA THR A 42 13.22 20.70 -0.70
C THR A 42 12.68 20.81 0.73
N PRO A 43 13.31 21.58 1.63
CA PRO A 43 12.83 21.75 3.01
C PRO A 43 11.38 22.27 3.08
N THR A 44 10.92 23.00 2.07
CA THR A 44 9.54 23.48 1.94
C THR A 44 8.53 22.36 1.67
N THR A 45 8.86 21.35 0.86
CA THR A 45 7.95 20.22 0.61
C THR A 45 7.83 19.31 1.83
N VAL A 46 8.92 19.11 2.56
CA VAL A 46 8.92 18.40 3.84
C VAL A 46 8.04 19.12 4.87
N SER A 47 8.18 20.45 4.99
CA SER A 47 7.35 21.24 5.92
C SER A 47 5.85 21.20 5.58
N SER A 48 5.50 21.28 4.29
CA SER A 48 4.11 21.14 3.85
C SER A 48 3.54 19.75 4.14
N ALA A 49 4.32 18.69 3.87
CA ALA A 49 3.93 17.31 4.17
C ALA A 49 3.63 17.11 5.66
N PHE A 50 4.46 17.66 6.56
CA PHE A 50 4.23 17.60 8.00
C PHE A 50 3.00 18.38 8.46
N LYS A 51 2.66 19.49 7.77
CA LYS A 51 1.53 20.34 8.17
C LYS A 51 0.19 19.85 7.63
N LEU A 52 0.18 19.29 6.42
CA LEU A 52 -1.05 18.94 5.69
C LEU A 52 -1.27 17.43 5.56
N GLY A 53 -0.25 16.60 5.82
CA GLY A 53 -0.32 15.15 5.63
C GLY A 53 -0.23 14.70 4.17
N PHE A 54 -0.15 15.62 3.21
CA PHE A 54 0.05 15.36 1.79
C PHE A 54 0.86 16.49 1.14
N PHE A 55 1.42 16.21 -0.03
CA PHE A 55 2.06 17.21 -0.88
C PHE A 55 1.95 16.76 -2.35
N GLN A 56 2.06 17.72 -3.27
CA GLN A 56 2.15 17.44 -4.69
C GLN A 56 3.62 17.52 -5.12
N LEU A 57 4.10 16.49 -5.81
CA LEU A 57 5.39 16.54 -6.45
C LEU A 57 5.25 17.14 -7.86
N VAL A 58 6.03 18.19 -8.13
CA VAL A 58 6.08 18.86 -9.44
C VAL A 58 7.51 18.84 -9.97
N THR A 59 7.68 18.92 -11.29
CA THR A 59 9.01 18.89 -11.95
C THR A 59 9.78 17.59 -11.66
N HIS A 60 9.10 16.45 -11.63
CA HIS A 60 9.72 15.13 -11.54
C HIS A 60 10.26 14.68 -12.91
N PRO A 61 11.24 13.75 -12.97
CA PRO A 61 11.81 13.28 -14.23
C PRO A 61 10.88 12.35 -15.02
N ILE A 62 9.76 11.91 -14.43
CA ILE A 62 8.78 11.05 -15.10
C ILE A 62 8.13 11.82 -16.25
N SER A 63 8.22 11.27 -17.46
CA SER A 63 7.62 11.88 -18.65
C SER A 63 6.10 11.80 -18.62
N SER A 64 5.42 12.84 -19.14
CA SER A 64 3.96 12.84 -19.26
C SER A 64 3.46 11.71 -20.17
N GLN A 65 4.18 11.45 -21.27
CA GLN A 65 3.87 10.37 -22.20
C GLN A 65 3.87 9.00 -21.51
N LEU A 66 4.82 8.75 -20.61
CA LEU A 66 4.87 7.49 -19.86
C LEU A 66 3.67 7.35 -18.91
N ALA A 67 3.31 8.43 -18.20
CA ALA A 67 2.13 8.43 -17.33
C ALA A 67 0.83 8.17 -18.11
N GLU A 68 0.65 8.87 -19.25
CA GLU A 68 -0.50 8.68 -20.15
C GLU A 68 -0.54 7.27 -20.74
N SER A 69 0.61 6.72 -21.13
CA SER A 69 0.68 5.36 -21.69
C SER A 69 0.35 4.31 -20.63
N ALA A 70 0.85 4.46 -19.41
CA ALA A 70 0.53 3.58 -18.28
C ALA A 70 -0.96 3.66 -17.90
N GLU A 71 -1.56 4.85 -17.93
CA GLU A 71 -3.01 5.03 -17.73
C GLU A 71 -3.81 4.28 -18.80
N LEU A 72 -3.46 4.45 -20.08
CA LEU A 72 -4.10 3.74 -21.19
C LEU A 72 -3.95 2.22 -21.12
N GLU A 73 -2.78 1.72 -20.68
CA GLU A 73 -2.53 0.29 -20.45
C GLU A 73 -3.33 -0.25 -19.25
N SER A 74 -3.65 0.59 -18.27
CA SER A 74 -4.43 0.18 -17.09
C SER A 74 -5.93 0.04 -17.37
N LEU A 75 -6.48 0.85 -18.29
CA LEU A 75 -7.91 0.87 -18.61
C LEU A 75 -8.48 -0.52 -19.00
N PRO A 76 -7.83 -1.31 -19.88
CA PRO A 76 -8.29 -2.66 -20.21
C PRO A 76 -8.38 -3.60 -19.01
N LEU A 77 -7.59 -3.40 -17.95
CA LEU A 77 -7.59 -4.27 -16.76
C LEU A 77 -8.95 -4.27 -16.06
N PHE A 78 -9.57 -3.10 -15.96
CA PHE A 78 -10.89 -2.93 -15.36
C PHE A 78 -12.02 -3.56 -16.21
N ASN A 79 -11.78 -3.69 -17.51
CA ASN A 79 -12.74 -4.30 -18.46
C ASN A 79 -12.59 -5.84 -18.57
N LEU A 80 -11.60 -6.44 -17.91
CA LEU A 80 -11.46 -7.90 -17.87
C LEU A 80 -12.63 -8.53 -17.14
N THR A 81 -13.08 -9.70 -17.61
CA THR A 81 -14.07 -10.48 -16.87
C THR A 81 -13.47 -10.99 -15.56
N ARG A 82 -14.30 -11.28 -14.56
CA ARG A 82 -13.84 -11.83 -13.27
C ARG A 82 -12.97 -13.08 -13.46
N ASP A 83 -13.36 -13.98 -14.36
CA ASP A 83 -12.59 -15.18 -14.68
C ASP A 83 -11.21 -14.88 -15.28
N GLN A 84 -11.11 -13.82 -16.10
CA GLN A 84 -9.83 -13.34 -16.63
C GLN A 84 -8.98 -12.74 -15.52
N LYS A 85 -9.56 -11.89 -14.65
CA LYS A 85 -8.83 -11.31 -13.52
C LYS A 85 -8.28 -12.39 -12.58
N LEU A 86 -9.09 -13.41 -12.24
CA LEU A 86 -8.68 -14.56 -11.43
C LEU A 86 -7.60 -15.44 -12.10
N ARG A 87 -7.47 -15.37 -13.43
CA ARG A 87 -6.45 -16.08 -14.19
C ARG A 87 -5.15 -15.30 -14.29
N TYR A 88 -5.20 -13.98 -14.48
CA TYR A 88 -4.02 -13.15 -14.72
C TYR A 88 -3.36 -12.65 -13.44
N PHE A 89 -4.11 -12.46 -12.38
CA PHE A 89 -3.61 -11.85 -11.15
C PHE A 89 -3.57 -12.85 -9.99
N PRO A 90 -2.59 -12.70 -9.07
CA PRO A 90 -2.52 -13.49 -7.86
C PRO A 90 -3.75 -13.22 -6.96
N LYS A 91 -4.02 -14.15 -6.06
CA LYS A 91 -5.06 -13.98 -5.02
C LYS A 91 -4.44 -13.74 -3.64
N GLU A 92 -3.12 -13.84 -3.57
CA GLU A 92 -2.34 -13.76 -2.35
C GLU A 92 -2.12 -12.28 -1.97
N TRP A 93 -2.82 -11.84 -0.93
CA TRP A 93 -2.59 -10.53 -0.33
C TRP A 93 -1.09 -10.31 -0.02
N PRO A 94 -0.51 -9.15 -0.36
CA PRO A 94 -1.17 -7.90 -0.76
C PRO A 94 -1.42 -7.74 -2.26
N LEU A 95 -1.04 -8.70 -3.09
CA LEU A 95 -1.15 -8.59 -4.54
C LEU A 95 -2.46 -9.18 -5.06
N GLY A 96 -2.95 -8.65 -6.18
CA GLY A 96 -4.14 -9.17 -6.84
C GLY A 96 -5.09 -8.07 -7.28
N PHE A 97 -6.37 -8.41 -7.31
CA PHE A 97 -7.44 -7.47 -7.59
C PHE A 97 -8.54 -7.61 -6.55
N ASP A 98 -9.23 -6.51 -6.30
CA ASP A 98 -10.43 -6.49 -5.50
C ASP A 98 -11.61 -5.97 -6.33
N ASP A 99 -12.69 -6.73 -6.29
CA ASP A 99 -13.95 -6.47 -6.99
C ASP A 99 -15.07 -6.48 -5.92
N GLU A 100 -14.85 -5.85 -4.75
CA GLU A 100 -15.85 -5.81 -3.68
C GLU A 100 -17.19 -5.33 -4.26
N GLU A 101 -18.19 -6.20 -4.15
CA GLU A 101 -19.55 -6.03 -4.72
C GLU A 101 -20.40 -5.05 -3.88
N GLU A 102 -19.77 -4.14 -3.13
CA GLU A 102 -20.48 -3.02 -2.53
C GLU A 102 -20.70 -1.97 -3.62
N GLU A 103 -21.96 -1.53 -3.76
CA GLU A 103 -22.52 -0.80 -4.91
C GLU A 103 -21.78 0.50 -5.29
N ASP A 104 -20.83 0.93 -4.47
CA ASP A 104 -20.07 2.20 -4.57
C ASP A 104 -18.53 2.03 -4.57
N GLU A 105 -17.97 0.82 -4.48
CA GLU A 105 -16.50 0.63 -4.47
C GLU A 105 -15.92 0.36 -5.87
N ALA A 106 -14.90 1.14 -6.21
CA ALA A 106 -14.18 0.96 -7.46
C ALA A 106 -13.30 -0.29 -7.37
N ALA A 107 -13.31 -1.10 -8.43
CA ALA A 107 -12.37 -2.21 -8.56
C ALA A 107 -10.93 -1.70 -8.39
N THR A 108 -10.09 -2.44 -7.67
CA THR A 108 -8.70 -2.07 -7.44
C THR A 108 -7.75 -3.17 -7.87
N PHE A 109 -6.53 -2.80 -8.27
CA PHE A 109 -5.46 -3.73 -8.61
C PHE A 109 -4.21 -3.36 -7.81
N CYS A 110 -3.61 -4.38 -7.18
CA CYS A 110 -2.33 -4.25 -6.49
C CYS A 110 -1.31 -5.15 -7.19
N LEU A 111 -0.30 -4.53 -7.80
CA LEU A 111 0.71 -5.18 -8.61
C LEU A 111 2.08 -5.10 -7.95
N ASP A 112 2.95 -6.06 -8.23
CA ASP A 112 4.36 -5.96 -7.85
C ASP A 112 5.11 -4.99 -8.77
N GLY A 113 6.35 -4.65 -8.44
CA GLY A 113 7.19 -3.74 -9.24
C GLY A 113 7.52 -4.25 -10.65
N ALA A 114 7.24 -5.53 -10.93
CA ALA A 114 7.37 -6.12 -12.25
C ALA A 114 6.03 -6.20 -13.01
N CYS A 115 4.92 -5.82 -12.39
CA CYS A 115 3.56 -6.03 -12.90
C CYS A 115 3.38 -7.48 -13.40
N SER A 116 3.80 -8.46 -12.61
CA SER A 116 3.81 -9.87 -12.95
C SER A 116 2.39 -10.43 -13.07
N THR A 117 2.14 -11.21 -14.11
CA THR A 117 0.89 -11.96 -14.31
C THR A 117 1.13 -13.45 -14.09
N THR A 118 0.15 -14.16 -13.55
CA THR A 118 0.26 -15.58 -13.15
C THR A 118 0.08 -16.59 -14.28
N ALA A 119 -0.32 -16.18 -15.49
CA ALA A 119 -0.69 -17.11 -16.57
C ALA A 119 0.22 -17.07 -17.83
N ASP A 120 0.46 -18.27 -18.36
CA ASP A 120 1.03 -18.57 -19.67
C ASP A 120 0.12 -18.06 -20.81
N GLY A 121 0.60 -17.09 -21.60
CA GLY A 121 0.24 -16.97 -23.02
C GLY A 121 -0.57 -15.76 -23.48
N ALA A 122 -1.01 -14.86 -22.60
CA ALA A 122 -1.50 -13.55 -23.01
C ALA A 122 -0.77 -12.47 -22.22
N GLU A 123 0.26 -11.90 -22.83
CA GLU A 123 0.92 -10.71 -22.30
C GLU A 123 -0.11 -9.58 -22.27
N LEU A 124 -0.64 -9.28 -21.08
CA LEU A 124 -1.20 -7.96 -20.83
C LEU A 124 -0.08 -6.97 -21.14
N GLY A 125 -0.29 -6.06 -22.09
CA GLY A 125 0.68 -5.04 -22.44
C GLY A 125 0.83 -4.05 -21.30
N LEU A 126 1.63 -4.40 -20.29
CA LEU A 126 1.89 -3.63 -19.06
C LEU A 126 3.30 -3.04 -19.04
N ALA A 127 3.87 -2.81 -20.22
CA ALA A 127 5.24 -2.35 -20.36
C ALA A 127 5.41 -0.93 -19.78
N SER A 128 4.49 -0.02 -20.11
CA SER A 128 4.49 1.35 -19.60
C SER A 128 4.20 1.39 -18.11
N LEU A 129 3.32 0.52 -17.62
CA LEU A 129 2.99 0.43 -16.19
C LEU A 129 4.17 -0.05 -15.33
N ARG A 130 4.92 -1.02 -15.84
CA ARG A 130 6.19 -1.49 -15.25
C ARG A 130 7.27 -0.42 -15.29
N GLU A 131 7.40 0.28 -16.41
CA GLU A 131 8.37 1.38 -16.55
C GLU A 131 8.04 2.53 -15.60
N LEU A 132 6.76 2.92 -15.52
CA LEU A 132 6.28 3.95 -14.59
C LEU A 132 6.60 3.59 -13.14
N THR A 133 6.38 2.33 -12.74
CA THR A 133 6.67 1.87 -11.38
C THR A 133 8.16 2.01 -11.05
N ARG A 134 9.03 1.62 -11.98
CA ARG A 134 10.50 1.79 -11.84
C ARG A 134 10.94 3.24 -11.80
N GLU A 135 10.28 4.14 -12.53
CA GLU A 135 10.58 5.57 -12.47
C GLU A 135 10.10 6.19 -11.15
N LEU A 136 8.95 5.77 -10.63
CA LEU A 136 8.44 6.20 -9.32
C LEU A 136 9.36 5.78 -8.16
N GLU A 137 10.00 4.62 -8.24
CA GLU A 137 10.98 4.16 -7.23
C GLU A 137 12.25 5.03 -7.17
N LYS A 138 12.54 5.82 -8.21
CA LYS A 138 13.74 6.69 -8.28
C LYS A 138 13.52 8.08 -7.70
N VAL A 139 12.27 8.43 -7.38
CA VAL A 139 11.84 9.76 -6.95
C VAL A 139 11.84 9.86 -5.44
#